data_AF-B0ECK5-F1
#
_entry.id   AF-B0ECK5-F1
#
_cell.length_a   1.000
_cell.length_b   1.000
_cell.length_c   1.000
_cell.angle_alpha   90.00
_cell.angle_beta   90.00
_cell.angle_gamma   90.00
#
_symmetry.space_group_name_H-M   'P 1'
#
loop_
_entity.id
_entity.type
_entity.pdbx_description
1 polymer ?
#
loop_
_entity_poly.entity_id
_entity_poly.type
_entity_poly.pdbx_seq_one_letter_code
_entity_poly.pdbx_strand_id
1 'polypeptide(L)'
;MSEIEQTCEQFYLNRDKINNNNDFTFTVNVTVQKKIELEVGEYVTNCLRCNKTCCYPCYISGDVKDGCYCIGANGYCKVCGCHYTQHANVEYRFDYVTETKQQTAQEVLERYNEGKKGMASAENLLNKLEDEYIKIQMDCYDKELKIIKCINILSSIALNGKITSSNEYLDILIDSENEEKKSGYKKRIEGYKQLKQSNEIIEDIMKKSITQKSKEEIKAEIERKMKELKQGEKSTLGKFIQKMRSMF
;
A
#
# COMPACT_ATOMS: atom_id res chain seq x y z
N MET A 1 51.89 35.36 -6.72
CA MET A 1 51.19 34.81 -7.90
C MET A 1 50.61 33.50 -7.44
N SER A 2 49.38 33.64 -6.97
CA SER A 2 48.89 33.16 -5.69
C SER A 2 47.74 32.19 -5.92
N GLU A 3 47.35 31.45 -4.88
CA GLU A 3 46.17 30.57 -4.88
C GLU A 3 44.93 31.20 -5.54
N ILE A 4 44.82 32.53 -5.56
CA ILE A 4 43.78 33.29 -6.27
C ILE A 4 43.83 33.04 -7.79
N GLU A 5 45.00 33.07 -8.43
CA GLU A 5 45.17 32.82 -9.86
C GLU A 5 44.80 31.37 -10.21
N GLN A 6 45.25 30.41 -9.40
CA GLN A 6 44.90 28.99 -9.56
C GLN A 6 43.40 28.74 -9.35
N THR A 7 42.80 29.39 -8.36
CA THR A 7 41.35 29.28 -8.08
C THR A 7 40.53 29.91 -9.20
N CYS A 8 40.96 31.06 -9.72
CA CYS A 8 40.34 31.71 -10.88
C CYS A 8 40.42 30.81 -12.12
N GLU A 9 41.57 30.18 -12.39
CA GLU A 9 41.74 29.25 -13.51
C GLU A 9 40.82 28.03 -13.39
N GLN A 10 40.73 27.43 -12.20
CA GLN A 10 39.78 26.33 -11.93
C GLN A 10 38.32 26.77 -12.07
N PHE A 11 37.98 27.99 -11.63
CA PHE A 11 36.64 28.55 -11.80
C PHE A 11 36.27 28.69 -13.28
N TYR A 12 37.15 29.27 -14.11
CA TYR A 12 36.89 29.42 -15.55
C TYR A 12 36.84 28.06 -16.28
N LEU A 13 37.73 27.12 -15.95
CA LEU A 13 37.67 25.75 -16.47
C LEU A 13 36.34 25.05 -16.14
N ASN A 14 35.85 25.20 -14.90
CA ASN A 14 34.57 24.62 -14.50
C ASN A 14 33.37 25.34 -15.13
N ARG A 15 33.44 26.67 -15.29
CA ARG A 15 32.43 27.45 -16.03
C ARG A 15 32.32 26.98 -17.47
N ASP A 16 33.45 26.77 -18.14
CA ASP A 16 33.47 26.34 -19.54
C ASP A 16 32.99 24.89 -19.68
N LYS A 17 33.29 24.00 -18.71
CA LYS A 17 32.67 22.66 -18.63
C LYS A 17 31.15 22.71 -18.47
N ILE A 18 30.62 23.60 -17.63
CA ILE A 18 29.17 23.79 -17.45
C ILE A 18 28.55 24.29 -18.75
N ASN A 19 29.14 25.32 -19.37
CA ASN A 19 28.65 25.89 -20.63
C ASN A 19 28.66 24.84 -21.76
N ASN A 20 29.71 24.02 -21.86
CA ASN A 20 29.81 22.96 -22.86
C ASN A 20 28.87 21.78 -22.59
N ASN A 21 28.43 21.58 -21.34
CA ASN A 21 27.49 20.52 -20.98
C ASN A 21 26.02 20.96 -21.00
N ASN A 22 25.71 22.25 -21.15
CA ASN A 22 24.32 22.73 -21.19
C ASN A 22 23.52 22.12 -22.35
N ASP A 23 24.16 21.91 -23.51
CA ASP A 23 23.53 21.31 -24.69
C ASP A 23 24.00 19.87 -24.95
N PHE A 24 24.68 19.25 -23.98
CA PHE A 24 25.12 17.87 -24.11
C PHE A 24 23.90 16.94 -24.12
N THR A 25 23.62 16.42 -25.31
CA THR A 25 22.63 15.38 -25.53
C THR A 25 23.33 14.05 -25.64
N PHE A 26 22.77 13.04 -25.00
CA PHE A 26 23.17 11.66 -25.21
C PHE A 26 21.97 10.83 -25.59
N THR A 27 22.26 9.75 -26.29
CA THR A 27 21.26 8.90 -26.86
C THR A 27 20.93 7.77 -25.90
N VAL A 28 19.65 7.63 -25.57
CA VAL A 28 19.13 6.52 -24.78
C VAL A 28 18.13 5.71 -25.60
N ASN A 29 18.20 4.40 -25.45
CA ASN A 29 17.21 3.50 -26.01
C ASN A 29 16.05 3.37 -25.02
N VAL A 30 14.88 3.90 -25.39
CA VAL A 30 13.66 3.85 -24.60
C VAL A 30 12.69 2.88 -25.26
N THR A 31 12.16 1.94 -24.48
CA THR A 31 11.10 1.07 -24.98
C THR A 31 9.78 1.82 -24.89
N VAL A 32 9.16 2.07 -26.04
CA VAL A 32 7.85 2.72 -26.13
C VAL A 32 6.81 1.71 -26.59
N GLN A 33 5.62 1.80 -26.02
CA GLN A 33 4.48 1.04 -26.49
C GLN A 33 3.85 1.78 -27.67
N LYS A 34 3.71 1.11 -28.81
CA LYS A 34 3.04 1.63 -30.00
C LYS A 34 1.81 0.80 -30.33
N LYS A 35 0.80 1.46 -30.89
CA LYS A 35 -0.30 0.79 -31.58
C LYS A 35 0.13 0.53 -33.02
N ILE A 36 0.02 -0.72 -33.44
CA ILE A 36 0.26 -1.16 -34.80
C ILE A 36 -1.07 -1.65 -35.35
N GLU A 37 -1.57 -0.99 -36.38
CA GLU A 37 -2.77 -1.40 -37.10
C GLU A 37 -2.59 -2.82 -37.67
N LEU A 38 -3.63 -3.62 -37.56
CA LEU A 38 -3.67 -5.00 -38.03
C LEU A 38 -4.12 -5.06 -39.48
N GLU A 39 -3.59 -6.05 -40.21
CA GLU A 39 -4.07 -6.30 -41.56
C GLU A 39 -5.46 -6.97 -41.55
N VAL A 40 -6.18 -6.86 -42.68
CA VAL A 40 -7.49 -7.49 -42.82
C VAL A 40 -7.35 -9.01 -42.67
N GLY A 41 -8.11 -9.59 -41.74
CA GLY A 41 -8.08 -11.02 -41.43
C GLY A 41 -7.17 -11.40 -40.27
N GLU A 42 -6.45 -10.43 -39.69
CA GLU A 42 -5.71 -10.64 -38.45
C GLU A 42 -6.56 -10.34 -37.23
N TYR A 43 -6.39 -11.14 -36.18
CA TYR A 43 -7.11 -10.94 -34.93
C TYR A 43 -6.16 -10.89 -33.74
N VAL A 44 -6.61 -10.22 -32.69
CA VAL A 44 -5.82 -9.97 -31.50
C VAL A 44 -6.68 -10.18 -30.26
N THR A 45 -6.03 -10.47 -29.14
CA THR A 45 -6.65 -10.43 -27.83
C THR A 45 -5.99 -9.33 -27.01
N ASN A 46 -6.54 -8.13 -27.08
CA ASN A 46 -6.08 -6.98 -26.29
C ASN A 46 -6.83 -6.90 -24.98
N CYS A 47 -6.12 -6.68 -23.88
CA CYS A 47 -6.74 -6.36 -22.60
C CYS A 47 -7.01 -4.85 -22.54
N LEU A 48 -8.28 -4.45 -22.51
CA LEU A 48 -8.70 -3.06 -22.45
C LEU A 48 -8.39 -2.40 -21.09
N ARG A 49 -8.33 -3.22 -20.03
CA ARG A 49 -7.92 -2.75 -18.69
C ARG A 49 -6.42 -2.46 -18.60
N CYS A 50 -5.60 -3.30 -19.22
CA CYS A 50 -4.14 -3.20 -19.14
C CYS A 50 -3.52 -2.42 -20.30
N ASN A 51 -4.30 -2.08 -21.33
CA ASN A 51 -3.82 -1.49 -22.59
C ASN A 51 -2.62 -2.24 -23.17
N LYS A 52 -2.73 -3.57 -23.29
CA LYS A 52 -1.67 -4.41 -23.88
C LYS A 52 -2.23 -5.57 -24.68
N THR A 53 -1.45 -6.05 -25.63
CA THR A 53 -1.73 -7.27 -26.38
C THR A 53 -1.35 -8.50 -25.55
N CYS A 54 -2.31 -9.38 -25.32
CA CYS A 54 -2.13 -10.62 -24.57
C CYS A 54 -1.92 -11.82 -25.49
N CYS A 55 -2.47 -11.78 -26.71
CA CYS A 55 -2.24 -12.81 -27.73
C CYS A 55 -2.32 -12.16 -29.12
N TYR A 56 -1.29 -12.39 -29.92
CA TYR A 56 -1.23 -12.06 -31.34
C TYR A 56 -0.19 -12.97 -32.03
N PRO A 57 -0.48 -13.52 -33.22
CA PRO A 57 -1.79 -13.53 -33.87
C PRO A 57 -2.79 -14.40 -33.09
N CYS A 58 -4.06 -14.00 -33.08
CA CYS A 58 -5.17 -14.75 -32.51
C CYS A 58 -6.05 -15.28 -33.64
N TYR A 59 -6.67 -16.44 -33.45
CA TYR A 59 -7.57 -17.05 -34.45
C TYR A 59 -9.04 -16.67 -34.24
N ILE A 60 -9.36 -15.98 -33.15
CA ILE A 60 -10.73 -15.63 -32.76
C ILE A 60 -11.05 -14.24 -33.27
N SER A 61 -11.98 -14.13 -34.23
CA SER A 61 -12.41 -12.86 -34.83
C SER A 61 -13.37 -12.04 -33.98
N GLY A 62 -14.08 -12.68 -33.05
CA GLY A 62 -15.04 -12.03 -32.15
C GLY A 62 -14.42 -11.47 -30.87
N ASP A 63 -15.23 -10.69 -30.14
CA ASP A 63 -14.88 -10.10 -28.83
C ASP A 63 -15.03 -11.08 -27.66
N VAL A 64 -15.73 -12.20 -27.87
CA VAL A 64 -15.78 -13.28 -26.89
C VAL A 64 -14.45 -14.04 -26.96
N LYS A 65 -13.51 -13.67 -26.08
CA LYS A 65 -12.13 -14.18 -26.07
C LYS A 65 -11.88 -15.34 -25.10
N ASP A 66 -12.91 -15.94 -24.51
CA ASP A 66 -12.80 -17.07 -23.57
C ASP A 66 -12.07 -18.30 -24.14
N GLY A 67 -12.20 -18.54 -25.45
CA GLY A 67 -11.48 -19.59 -26.16
C GLY A 67 -10.03 -19.24 -26.54
N CYS A 68 -9.56 -18.01 -26.31
CA CYS A 68 -8.22 -17.62 -26.75
C CYS A 68 -7.16 -18.42 -25.97
N TYR A 69 -6.06 -18.80 -26.63
CA TYR A 69 -4.96 -19.57 -26.01
C TYR A 69 -4.43 -18.95 -24.71
N CYS A 70 -4.43 -17.62 -24.62
CA CYS A 70 -3.99 -16.92 -23.42
C CYS A 70 -4.99 -16.97 -22.25
N ILE A 71 -6.24 -17.38 -22.47
CA ILE A 71 -7.25 -17.54 -21.43
C ILE A 71 -7.21 -18.97 -20.87
N GLY A 72 -7.13 -19.08 -19.54
CA GLY A 72 -7.20 -20.35 -18.85
C GLY A 72 -8.64 -20.86 -18.72
N ALA A 73 -8.80 -22.14 -18.39
CA ALA A 73 -10.11 -22.76 -18.17
C ALA A 73 -10.94 -22.09 -17.05
N ASN A 74 -10.30 -21.30 -16.18
CA ASN A 74 -10.96 -20.50 -15.15
C ASN A 74 -11.51 -19.15 -15.67
N GLY A 75 -11.37 -18.86 -16.97
CA GLY A 75 -11.80 -17.61 -17.59
C GLY A 75 -10.82 -16.43 -17.43
N TYR A 76 -9.63 -16.65 -16.87
CA TYR A 76 -8.63 -15.60 -16.64
C TYR A 76 -7.43 -15.73 -17.58
N CYS A 77 -6.95 -14.57 -18.05
CA CYS A 77 -5.79 -14.49 -18.92
C CYS A 77 -4.49 -14.80 -18.18
N LYS A 78 -3.70 -15.74 -18.70
CA LYS A 78 -2.38 -16.13 -18.17
C LYS A 78 -1.33 -15.04 -18.34
N VAL A 79 -1.56 -14.06 -19.23
CA VAL A 79 -0.61 -12.98 -19.54
C VAL A 79 -0.84 -11.72 -18.70
N CYS A 80 -2.09 -11.43 -18.32
CA CYS A 80 -2.43 -10.20 -17.60
C CYS A 80 -3.27 -10.40 -16.33
N GLY A 81 -3.72 -11.63 -16.04
CA GLY A 81 -4.56 -11.95 -14.90
C GLY A 81 -5.97 -11.38 -14.95
N CYS A 82 -6.37 -10.71 -16.03
CA CYS A 82 -7.73 -10.18 -16.17
C CYS A 82 -8.68 -11.24 -16.73
N HIS A 83 -9.96 -11.14 -16.34
CA HIS A 83 -11.02 -11.99 -16.88
C HIS A 83 -11.20 -11.77 -18.39
N TYR A 84 -11.62 -12.79 -19.14
CA TYR A 84 -11.71 -12.73 -20.62
C TYR A 84 -12.65 -11.62 -21.11
N THR A 85 -13.66 -11.23 -20.32
CA THR A 85 -14.58 -10.11 -20.63
C THR A 85 -13.89 -8.75 -20.69
N GLN A 86 -12.67 -8.63 -20.17
CA GLN A 86 -11.83 -7.43 -20.28
C GLN A 86 -10.95 -7.43 -21.53
N HIS A 87 -11.11 -8.44 -22.38
CA HIS A 87 -10.37 -8.59 -23.61
C HIS A 87 -11.30 -8.41 -24.81
N ALA A 88 -10.78 -7.77 -25.85
CA ALA A 88 -11.52 -7.51 -27.07
C ALA A 88 -10.65 -7.78 -28.30
N ASN A 89 -11.34 -8.03 -29.41
CA ASN A 89 -10.72 -7.91 -30.72
C ASN A 89 -10.75 -6.44 -31.11
N VAL A 90 -9.61 -5.86 -31.47
CA VAL A 90 -9.55 -4.48 -31.98
C VAL A 90 -8.62 -4.44 -33.18
N GLU A 91 -8.76 -3.40 -34.00
CA GLU A 91 -8.03 -3.21 -35.25
C GLU A 91 -6.51 -2.95 -35.09
N TYR A 92 -5.99 -2.98 -33.86
CA TYR A 92 -4.58 -2.74 -33.58
C TYR A 92 -4.02 -3.70 -32.52
N ARG A 93 -2.73 -3.96 -32.56
CA ARG A 93 -1.97 -4.56 -31.46
C ARG A 93 -1.05 -3.54 -30.80
N PHE A 94 -0.70 -3.78 -29.55
CA PHE A 94 0.35 -3.06 -28.85
C PHE A 94 1.66 -3.80 -29.01
N ASP A 95 2.64 -3.17 -29.64
CA ASP A 95 4.02 -3.64 -29.71
C ASP A 95 4.94 -2.72 -28.92
N TYR A 96 6.02 -3.30 -28.39
CA TYR A 96 7.06 -2.58 -27.68
C TYR A 96 8.25 -2.40 -28.62
N VAL A 97 8.49 -1.16 -29.03
CA VAL A 97 9.58 -0.82 -29.94
C VAL A 97 10.62 -0.04 -29.17
N THR A 98 11.88 -0.40 -29.37
CA THR A 98 13.00 0.39 -28.85
C THR A 98 13.21 1.59 -29.75
N GLU A 99 12.98 2.79 -29.20
CA GLU A 99 13.27 4.05 -29.86
C GLU A 99 14.50 4.70 -29.25
N THR A 100 15.31 5.24 -30.12
CA THR A 100 16.49 6.02 -29.78
C THR A 100 16.04 7.47 -29.55
N LYS A 101 16.10 7.94 -28.30
CA LYS A 101 15.75 9.32 -27.91
C LYS A 101 16.99 10.05 -27.41
N GLN A 102 17.11 11.32 -27.79
CA GLN A 102 18.09 12.20 -27.17
C GLN A 102 17.55 12.68 -25.83
N GLN A 103 18.41 12.69 -24.82
CA GLN A 103 18.13 13.27 -23.50
C GLN A 103 19.26 14.23 -23.12
N THR A 104 18.93 15.27 -22.37
CA THR A 104 19.91 16.20 -21.82
C THR A 104 20.33 15.78 -20.41
N ALA A 105 21.53 16.19 -19.99
CA ALA A 105 21.97 16.02 -18.60
C ALA A 105 21.05 16.73 -17.60
N GLN A 106 20.46 17.87 -17.99
CA GLN A 106 19.53 18.62 -17.18
C GLN A 106 18.24 17.83 -16.89
N GLU A 107 17.62 17.23 -17.91
CA GLU A 107 16.40 16.42 -17.74
C GLU A 107 16.61 15.24 -16.79
N VAL A 108 17.80 14.62 -16.82
CA VAL A 108 18.17 13.52 -15.92
C VAL A 108 18.32 14.03 -14.48
N LEU A 109 19.00 15.17 -14.31
CA LEU A 109 19.22 15.79 -13.01
C LEU A 109 17.90 16.25 -12.37
N GLU A 110 16.99 16.81 -13.16
CA GLU A 110 15.64 17.20 -12.71
C GLU A 110 14.85 15.98 -12.21
N ARG A 111 14.75 14.90 -13.01
CA ARG A 111 14.06 13.66 -12.58
C ARG A 111 14.69 13.06 -11.32
N TYR A 112 16.02 13.06 -11.21
CA TYR A 112 16.70 12.59 -10.01
C TYR A 112 16.34 13.43 -8.77
N ASN A 113 16.35 14.75 -8.91
CA ASN A 113 16.01 15.67 -7.82
C ASN A 113 14.54 15.57 -7.43
N GLU A 114 13.62 15.40 -8.38
CA GLU A 114 12.21 15.11 -8.12
C GLU A 114 12.05 13.80 -7.33
N GLY A 115 12.71 12.73 -7.76
CA GLY A 115 12.71 11.45 -7.05
C GLY A 115 13.24 11.58 -5.62
N LYS A 116 14.34 12.33 -5.43
CA LYS A 116 14.92 12.60 -4.11
C LYS A 116 13.98 13.41 -3.22
N LYS A 117 13.31 14.44 -3.76
CA LYS A 117 12.31 15.22 -3.03
C LYS A 117 11.12 14.34 -2.63
N GLY A 118 10.60 13.54 -3.56
CA GLY A 118 9.52 12.60 -3.29
C GLY A 118 9.87 11.59 -2.20
N MET A 119 11.08 11.06 -2.22
CA MET A 119 11.59 10.16 -1.18
C MET A 119 11.64 10.86 0.19
N ALA A 120 12.22 12.06 0.27
CA ALA A 120 12.28 12.83 1.51
C ALA A 120 10.88 13.17 2.05
N SER A 121 9.93 13.52 1.17
CA SER A 121 8.53 13.77 1.55
C SER A 121 7.86 12.51 2.09
N ALA A 122 8.07 11.35 1.46
CA ALA A 122 7.54 10.08 1.91
C ALA A 122 8.13 9.62 3.26
N GLU A 123 9.45 9.78 3.45
CA GLU A 123 10.13 9.50 4.72
C GLU A 123 9.59 10.37 5.86
N ASN A 124 9.38 11.67 5.61
CA ASN A 124 8.79 12.58 6.59
C ASN A 124 7.35 12.20 6.96
N LEU A 125 6.53 11.84 5.97
CA LEU A 125 5.17 11.36 6.21
C LEU A 125 5.17 10.07 7.02
N LEU A 126 6.06 9.13 6.68
CA LEU A 126 6.18 7.86 7.40
C LEU A 126 6.56 8.08 8.87
N ASN A 127 7.57 8.91 9.15
CA ASN A 127 7.98 9.21 10.53
C ASN A 127 6.82 9.84 11.33
N LYS A 128 6.06 10.75 10.71
CA LYS A 128 4.88 11.34 11.36
C LYS A 128 3.80 10.30 11.69
N LEU A 129 3.53 9.38 10.76
CA LEU A 129 2.56 8.30 10.97
C LEU A 129 3.02 7.34 12.08
N GLU A 130 4.32 7.06 12.17
CA GLU A 130 4.89 6.25 13.25
C GLU A 130 4.72 6.91 14.62
N ASP A 131 5.01 8.21 14.73
CA ASP A 131 4.84 8.97 15.96
C ASP A 131 3.36 9.00 16.40
N GLU A 132 2.45 9.24 15.46
CA GLU A 132 1.00 9.21 15.70
C GLU A 132 0.55 7.82 16.16
N TYR A 133 1.02 6.76 15.52
CA TYR A 133 0.71 5.38 15.90
C TYR A 133 1.18 5.05 17.32
N ILE A 134 2.44 5.38 17.66
CA ILE A 134 2.97 5.16 19.02
C ILE A 134 2.13 5.92 20.05
N LYS A 135 1.79 7.18 19.76
CA LYS A 135 0.97 8.00 20.67
C LYS A 135 -0.41 7.38 20.92
N ILE A 136 -1.08 6.91 19.87
CA ILE A 136 -2.38 6.23 19.99
C ILE A 136 -2.25 4.97 20.84
N GLN A 137 -1.24 4.14 20.58
CA GLN A 137 -1.01 2.91 21.35
C GLN A 137 -0.78 3.19 22.84
N MET A 138 0.00 4.24 23.16
CA MET A 138 0.25 4.63 24.55
C MET A 138 -1.01 5.17 25.24
N ASP A 139 -1.84 5.93 24.53
CA ASP A 139 -3.11 6.43 25.07
C ASP A 139 -4.14 5.30 25.28
N CYS A 140 -4.21 4.33 24.37
CA CYS A 140 -4.98 3.09 24.54
C CYS A 140 -4.54 2.34 25.80
N TYR A 141 -3.23 2.14 25.97
CA TYR A 141 -2.69 1.47 27.17
C TYR A 141 -3.07 2.20 28.46
N ASP A 142 -2.93 3.52 28.51
CA ASP A 142 -3.29 4.31 29.70
C ASP A 142 -4.80 4.24 30.00
N LYS A 143 -5.65 4.15 28.97
CA LYS A 143 -7.10 3.93 29.11
C LYS A 143 -7.41 2.53 29.61
N GLU A 144 -6.77 1.50 29.08
CA GLU A 144 -6.93 0.11 29.54
C GLU A 144 -6.59 -0.02 31.02
N LEU A 145 -5.49 0.59 31.48
CA LEU A 145 -5.14 0.60 32.91
C LEU A 145 -6.20 1.26 33.79
N LYS A 146 -6.77 2.37 33.32
CA LYS A 146 -7.88 3.03 34.04
C LYS A 146 -9.11 2.13 34.07
N ILE A 147 -9.44 1.48 32.96
CA ILE A 147 -10.55 0.51 32.86
C ILE A 147 -10.34 -0.62 33.86
N ILE A 148 -9.17 -1.26 33.89
CA ILE A 148 -8.82 -2.33 34.83
C ILE A 148 -8.99 -1.86 36.27
N LYS A 149 -8.48 -0.66 36.62
CA LYS A 149 -8.63 -0.09 37.96
C LYS A 149 -10.11 0.10 38.33
N CYS A 150 -10.90 0.69 37.44
CA CYS A 150 -12.32 0.90 37.65
C CYS A 150 -13.06 -0.43 37.83
N ILE A 151 -12.77 -1.43 36.98
CA ILE A 151 -13.38 -2.76 37.05
C ILE A 151 -13.08 -3.42 38.40
N ASN A 152 -11.83 -3.37 38.86
CA ASN A 152 -11.44 -3.97 40.13
C ASN A 152 -12.18 -3.34 41.32
N ILE A 153 -12.35 -2.00 41.32
CA ILE A 153 -13.10 -1.28 42.35
C ILE A 153 -14.59 -1.65 42.28
N LEU A 154 -15.19 -1.66 41.11
CA LEU A 154 -16.60 -1.98 40.95
C LEU A 154 -16.88 -3.45 41.31
N SER A 155 -15.96 -4.35 40.97
CA SER A 155 -16.07 -5.79 41.28
C SER A 155 -15.98 -6.05 42.78
N SER A 156 -15.21 -5.27 43.54
CA SER A 156 -15.15 -5.42 45.01
C SER A 156 -16.41 -4.95 45.72
N ILE A 157 -17.24 -4.13 45.06
CA ILE A 157 -18.53 -3.62 45.58
C ILE A 157 -19.69 -4.51 45.12
N ALA A 158 -19.57 -5.16 43.95
CA ALA A 158 -20.63 -5.98 43.37
C ALA A 158 -20.96 -7.21 44.23
N LEU A 159 -22.25 -7.48 44.42
CA LEU A 159 -22.78 -8.60 45.22
C LEU A 159 -22.24 -9.97 44.79
N ASN A 160 -22.00 -10.18 43.49
CA ASN A 160 -21.49 -11.43 42.93
C ASN A 160 -20.00 -11.34 42.49
N GLY A 161 -19.31 -10.24 42.84
CA GLY A 161 -17.92 -10.01 42.43
C GLY A 161 -17.71 -9.74 40.93
N LYS A 162 -18.77 -9.57 40.14
CA LYS A 162 -18.70 -9.28 38.69
C LYS A 162 -19.55 -8.08 38.32
N ILE A 163 -18.99 -7.22 37.48
CA ILE A 163 -19.66 -5.99 37.04
C ILE A 163 -20.45 -6.16 35.75
N THR A 164 -20.11 -7.17 34.94
CA THR A 164 -20.74 -7.44 33.66
C THR A 164 -21.96 -8.33 33.86
N SER A 165 -23.06 -8.01 33.18
CA SER A 165 -24.18 -8.94 33.05
C SER A 165 -23.75 -10.13 32.18
N SER A 166 -24.27 -11.33 32.43
CA SER A 166 -24.00 -12.47 31.55
C SER A 166 -24.44 -12.15 30.12
N ASN A 167 -23.56 -12.33 29.14
CA ASN A 167 -23.91 -12.17 27.73
C ASN A 167 -25.08 -13.09 27.33
N GLU A 168 -25.17 -14.28 27.93
CA GLU A 168 -26.30 -15.21 27.75
C GLU A 168 -27.62 -14.61 28.26
N TYR A 169 -27.56 -13.83 29.36
CA TYR A 169 -28.73 -13.14 29.87
C TYR A 169 -29.16 -11.98 28.96
N LEU A 170 -28.20 -11.25 28.38
CA LEU A 170 -28.51 -10.21 27.38
C LEU A 170 -29.14 -10.81 26.12
N ASP A 171 -28.73 -12.01 25.71
CA ASP A 171 -29.34 -12.71 24.57
C ASP A 171 -30.82 -13.04 24.84
N ILE A 172 -31.14 -13.55 26.03
CA ILE A 172 -32.53 -13.81 26.46
C ILE A 172 -33.37 -12.51 26.43
N LEU A 173 -32.80 -11.37 26.88
CA LEU A 173 -33.50 -10.08 26.85
C LEU A 173 -33.75 -9.60 25.42
N ILE A 174 -32.79 -9.78 24.51
CA ILE A 174 -32.94 -9.44 23.09
C ILE A 174 -34.04 -10.27 22.46
N ASP A 175 -34.06 -11.58 22.71
CA ASP A 175 -35.07 -12.49 22.18
C ASP A 175 -36.47 -12.13 22.71
N SER A 176 -36.59 -11.87 24.01
CA SER A 176 -37.85 -11.42 24.61
C SER A 176 -38.36 -10.11 23.99
N GLU A 177 -37.49 -9.12 23.78
CA GLU A 177 -37.87 -7.86 23.12
C GLU A 177 -38.31 -8.06 21.66
N ASN A 178 -37.69 -9.01 20.95
CA ASN A 178 -38.04 -9.38 19.58
C ASN A 178 -39.40 -10.07 19.50
N GLU A 179 -39.76 -10.87 20.49
CA GLU A 179 -41.05 -11.56 20.59
C GLU A 179 -42.17 -10.59 20.97
N GLU A 180 -41.97 -9.82 22.04
CA GLU A 180 -43.01 -8.94 22.61
C GLU A 180 -43.28 -7.69 21.77
N LYS A 181 -42.26 -7.17 21.06
CA LYS A 181 -42.33 -5.98 20.19
C LYS A 181 -43.02 -4.76 20.81
N LYS A 182 -42.87 -4.59 22.12
CA LYS A 182 -43.40 -3.45 22.87
C LYS A 182 -42.86 -2.13 22.32
N SER A 183 -43.56 -1.03 22.52
CA SER A 183 -43.11 0.29 22.06
C SER A 183 -41.65 0.57 22.46
N GLY A 184 -40.83 0.98 21.50
CA GLY A 184 -39.40 1.24 21.70
C GLY A 184 -38.47 0.02 21.69
N TYR A 185 -38.96 -1.21 21.45
CA TYR A 185 -38.15 -2.45 21.49
C TYR A 185 -36.86 -2.38 20.68
N LYS A 186 -36.89 -1.80 19.46
CA LYS A 186 -35.70 -1.67 18.61
C LYS A 186 -34.56 -0.90 19.30
N LYS A 187 -34.87 0.16 20.06
CA LYS A 187 -33.87 0.94 20.79
C LYS A 187 -33.31 0.14 21.97
N ARG A 188 -34.15 -0.65 22.66
CA ARG A 188 -33.71 -1.51 23.77
C ARG A 188 -32.79 -2.63 23.26
N ILE A 189 -33.17 -3.31 22.18
CA ILE A 189 -32.34 -4.32 21.51
C ILE A 189 -30.98 -3.75 21.13
N GLU A 190 -30.95 -2.56 20.52
CA GLU A 190 -29.69 -1.91 20.16
C GLU A 190 -28.83 -1.62 21.39
N GLY A 191 -29.43 -1.12 22.48
CA GLY A 191 -28.75 -0.93 23.75
C GLY A 191 -28.16 -2.23 24.33
N TYR A 192 -28.90 -3.34 24.28
CA TYR A 192 -28.42 -4.64 24.73
C TYR A 192 -27.24 -5.15 23.89
N LYS A 193 -27.29 -4.96 22.57
CA LYS A 193 -26.16 -5.31 21.69
C LYS A 193 -24.91 -4.49 22.00
N GLN A 194 -25.06 -3.18 22.24
CA GLN A 194 -23.94 -2.32 22.65
C GLN A 194 -23.36 -2.72 24.00
N LEU A 195 -24.22 -3.13 24.94
CA LEU A 195 -23.78 -3.61 26.25
C LEU A 195 -23.01 -4.94 26.13
N LYS A 196 -23.48 -5.85 25.26
CA LYS A 196 -22.80 -7.11 24.96
C LYS A 196 -21.39 -6.88 24.39
N GLN A 197 -21.25 -5.98 23.42
CA GLN A 197 -19.95 -5.58 22.88
C GLN A 197 -19.04 -4.98 23.96
N SER A 198 -19.60 -4.17 24.86
CA SER A 198 -18.85 -3.58 25.97
C SER A 198 -18.35 -4.65 26.94
N ASN A 199 -19.17 -5.66 27.26
CA ASN A 199 -18.77 -6.79 28.09
C ASN A 199 -17.61 -7.58 27.46
N GLU A 200 -17.69 -7.88 26.16
CA GLU A 200 -16.64 -8.60 25.43
C GLU A 200 -15.30 -7.84 25.49
N ILE A 201 -15.31 -6.53 25.26
CA ILE A 201 -14.11 -5.68 25.34
C ILE A 201 -13.52 -5.70 26.77
N ILE A 202 -14.37 -5.58 27.79
CA ILE A 202 -13.95 -5.62 29.20
C ILE A 202 -13.30 -6.96 29.53
N GLU A 203 -13.90 -8.07 29.14
CA GLU A 203 -13.35 -9.41 29.35
C GLU A 203 -12.00 -9.59 28.66
N ASP A 204 -11.87 -9.10 27.43
CA ASP A 204 -10.63 -9.13 26.66
C ASP A 204 -9.49 -8.34 27.33
N ILE A 205 -9.80 -7.12 27.81
CA ILE A 205 -8.84 -6.28 28.54
C ILE A 205 -8.42 -6.96 29.85
N MET A 206 -9.37 -7.48 30.62
CA MET A 206 -9.10 -8.16 31.89
C MET A 206 -8.33 -9.46 31.71
N LYS A 207 -8.54 -10.20 30.62
CA LYS A 207 -7.75 -11.39 30.28
C LYS A 207 -6.32 -11.03 29.89
N LYS A 208 -6.13 -9.96 29.12
CA LYS A 208 -4.80 -9.50 28.67
C LYS A 208 -3.97 -8.87 29.79
N SER A 209 -4.61 -8.26 30.80
CA SER A 209 -3.93 -7.67 31.96
C SER A 209 -3.17 -8.69 32.82
N ILE A 210 -3.58 -9.96 32.80
CA ILE A 210 -2.90 -11.05 33.51
C ILE A 210 -1.51 -11.35 32.91
N THR A 211 -1.28 -10.94 31.66
CA THR A 211 -0.03 -11.15 30.90
C THR A 211 0.72 -9.85 30.61
N GLN A 212 0.42 -8.76 31.34
CA GLN A 212 0.77 -7.40 30.92
C GLN A 212 2.28 -7.17 30.82
N LYS A 213 2.71 -6.91 29.59
CA LYS A 213 3.98 -6.26 29.30
C LYS A 213 3.96 -4.81 29.81
N SER A 214 5.09 -4.29 30.23
CA SER A 214 5.20 -2.89 30.63
C SER A 214 4.98 -1.96 29.43
N LYS A 215 4.70 -0.68 29.70
CA LYS A 215 4.54 0.36 28.67
C LYS A 215 5.78 0.46 27.78
N GLU A 216 6.96 0.32 28.39
CA GLU A 216 8.26 0.34 27.74
C GLU A 216 8.46 -0.87 26.83
N GLU A 217 8.05 -2.06 27.27
CA GLU A 217 8.14 -3.30 26.49
C GLU A 217 7.22 -3.24 25.25
N ILE A 218 6.01 -2.70 25.39
CA ILE A 218 5.09 -2.50 24.26
C ILE A 218 5.68 -1.50 23.27
N LYS A 219 6.22 -0.38 23.75
CA LYS A 219 6.87 0.62 22.91
C LYS A 219 8.06 0.03 22.16
N ALA A 220 8.95 -0.71 22.84
CA ALA A 220 10.11 -1.35 22.23
C ALA A 220 9.72 -2.39 21.16
N GLU A 221 8.65 -3.16 21.40
CA GLU A 221 8.12 -4.12 20.43
C GLU A 221 7.59 -3.42 19.16
N ILE A 222 6.88 -2.30 19.31
CA ILE A 222 6.37 -1.50 18.19
C ILE A 222 7.54 -0.93 17.39
N GLU A 223 8.52 -0.33 18.05
CA GLU A 223 9.71 0.23 17.40
C GLU A 223 10.52 -0.84 16.65
N ARG A 224 10.61 -2.07 17.22
CA ARG A 224 11.25 -3.20 16.55
C ARG A 224 10.53 -3.58 15.26
N LYS A 225 9.21 -3.75 15.31
CA LYS A 225 8.40 -4.09 14.13
C LYS A 225 8.48 -3.01 13.04
N MET A 226 8.48 -1.73 13.42
CA MET A 226 8.68 -0.62 12.48
C MET A 226 10.05 -0.68 11.79
N LYS A 227 11.12 -1.02 12.53
CA LYS A 227 12.47 -1.19 11.97
C LYS A 227 12.54 -2.36 10.98
N GLU A 228 11.90 -3.49 11.29
CA GLU A 228 11.86 -4.67 10.41
C GLU A 228 11.18 -4.36 9.07
N LEU A 229 10.06 -3.63 9.10
CA LEU A 229 9.35 -3.18 7.89
C LEU A 229 10.25 -2.29 7.01
N LYS A 230 10.93 -1.30 7.61
CA LYS A 230 11.87 -0.42 6.90
C LYS A 230 13.06 -1.18 6.29
N GLN A 231 13.55 -2.22 6.95
CA GLN A 231 14.66 -3.03 6.43
C GLN A 231 14.25 -3.94 5.27
N GLY A 232 13.04 -4.50 5.29
CA GLY A 232 12.49 -5.30 4.20
C GLY A 232 12.45 -4.52 2.87
N GLU A 233 12.00 -3.26 2.94
CA GLU A 233 11.91 -2.36 1.77
C GLU A 233 13.29 -1.89 1.28
N LYS A 234 14.22 -1.54 2.19
CA LYS A 234 15.61 -1.21 1.83
C LYS A 234 16.32 -2.36 1.12
N SER A 235 16.08 -3.61 1.54
CA SER A 235 16.64 -4.78 0.85
C SER A 235 16.08 -4.95 -0.57
N THR A 236 14.81 -4.58 -0.78
CA THR A 236 14.12 -4.68 -2.07
C THR A 236 14.60 -3.61 -3.04
N LEU A 237 14.75 -2.37 -2.56
CA LEU A 237 15.36 -1.28 -3.34
C LEU A 237 16.83 -1.56 -3.65
N GLY A 238 17.59 -2.12 -2.69
CA GLY A 238 18.97 -2.54 -2.90
C GLY A 238 19.11 -3.60 -4.00
N LYS A 239 18.23 -4.60 -4.02
CA LYS A 239 18.16 -5.60 -5.10
C LYS A 239 17.80 -4.98 -6.45
N PHE A 240 16.89 -4.01 -6.47
CA PHE A 240 16.51 -3.29 -7.69
C PHE A 240 17.67 -2.46 -8.26
N ILE A 241 18.40 -1.73 -7.39
CA ILE A 241 19.59 -0.96 -7.76
C ILE A 241 20.71 -1.89 -8.26
N GLN A 242 20.95 -3.03 -7.58
CA GLN A 242 21.94 -4.02 -8.00
C GLN A 242 21.60 -4.62 -9.38
N LYS A 243 20.31 -4.90 -9.63
CA LYS A 243 19.82 -5.37 -10.93
C LYS A 243 19.97 -4.32 -12.02
N MET A 244 19.73 -3.03 -11.72
CA MET A 244 19.99 -1.95 -12.68
C MET A 244 21.49 -1.82 -13.00
N ARG A 245 22.36 -1.95 -11.99
CA ARG A 245 23.82 -1.92 -12.20
C ARG A 245 24.36 -3.07 -13.05
N SER A 246 23.67 -4.20 -13.11
CA SER A 246 24.04 -5.32 -13.99
C SER A 246 23.49 -5.20 -15.42
N MET A 247 22.68 -4.18 -15.71
CA MET A 247 22.11 -3.91 -17.04
C MET A 247 22.87 -2.82 -17.82
N PHE A 248 23.82 -2.15 -17.18
CA PHE A 248 24.78 -1.21 -17.78
C PHE A 248 26.19 -1.76 -17.61
#